data_AF-A0A9P0D212-F1
#
_entry.id   AF-A0A9P0D212-F1
#
_cell.length_a   1.000
_cell.length_b   1.000
_cell.length_c   1.000
_cell.angle_alpha   90.00
_cell.angle_beta   90.00
_cell.angle_gamma   90.00
#
_symmetry.space_group_name_H-M   'P 1'
#
loop_
_entity.id
_entity.type
_entity.pdbx_description
1 polymer ?
#
loop_
_entity_poly.entity_id
_entity_poly.type
_entity_poly.pdbx_seq_one_letter_code
_entity_poly.pdbx_strand_id
1 'polypeptide(L)'
;MACVIELDATGPYAPGRKVTGKLLCLFNTYESIQGIKCYLKGEERVSFVEGDTYREYKACETFLKSEIEIMEACTLQAETYKYPFSFDLPAGIPSSFEHAKGRIVYEVTAVVSRGAGRFYRNSQLINVSVTVNLNDMMHEISLAPVTYPIEEVIESYCCCYSAHVFLALTLKKDAFLVGEDIKISLDVNNAATVDIIDVVLKLESHTEVTVEQPHRKHITIDEIFSKGEGGVLGNSQKVYDLCLKIPGYVKVFSFRKCRLIRQWYCITAVIIFGDCYDDVRLPCKITLAHVSVNVPRPIGLPQPSEEPIRPSIARNYRNVVPVAQAPVDIYPPPNRPPYPLDDSHFPSPHRSHVMPPMPTVHLPVSYSALPSAPPPMSSPRRNPRNSAPLAEEDDALLPQDGTEEPTPPPTYDEAIFNDSSATRNK
;
A
#
# COMPACT_ATOMS: atom_id res chain seq x y z
N MET A 1 35.81 -10.91 24.10
CA MET A 1 35.45 -11.81 22.99
C MET A 1 34.37 -11.15 22.15
N ALA A 2 34.45 -11.30 20.83
CA ALA A 2 33.43 -10.83 19.90
C ALA A 2 33.05 -11.97 18.94
N CYS A 3 31.80 -11.95 18.48
CA CYS A 3 31.27 -12.87 17.49
C CYS A 3 30.54 -12.04 16.46
N VAL A 4 30.93 -12.09 15.18
CA VAL A 4 30.40 -11.21 14.13
C VAL A 4 30.05 -12.05 12.91
N ILE A 5 28.82 -11.90 12.43
CA ILE A 5 28.37 -12.49 11.17
C ILE A 5 28.82 -11.59 10.02
N GLU A 6 29.48 -12.19 9.02
CA GLU A 6 29.74 -11.56 7.73
C GLU A 6 29.03 -12.39 6.63
N LEU A 7 27.97 -11.85 6.05
CA LEU A 7 27.28 -12.44 4.90
C LEU A 7 28.07 -12.22 3.61
N ASP A 8 28.03 -13.20 2.70
CA ASP A 8 28.71 -13.09 1.41
C ASP A 8 27.98 -12.13 0.45
N ALA A 9 26.65 -12.03 0.56
CA ALA A 9 25.82 -11.18 -0.28
C ALA A 9 25.22 -10.00 0.50
N THR A 10 25.15 -8.85 -0.16
CA THR A 10 24.57 -7.60 0.37
C THR A 10 23.16 -7.31 -0.16
N GLY A 11 22.73 -8.03 -1.20
CA GLY A 11 21.42 -7.88 -1.84
C GLY A 11 20.34 -8.80 -1.26
N PRO A 12 19.10 -8.69 -1.76
CA PRO A 12 18.02 -9.57 -1.35
C PRO A 12 18.27 -11.01 -1.82
N TYR A 13 17.89 -11.96 -0.99
CA TYR A 13 17.90 -13.38 -1.31
C TYR A 13 16.59 -13.79 -1.96
N ALA A 14 16.64 -14.73 -2.91
CA ALA A 14 15.46 -15.34 -3.49
C ALA A 14 15.17 -16.69 -2.79
N PRO A 15 13.89 -17.11 -2.68
CA PRO A 15 13.55 -18.47 -2.25
C PRO A 15 14.26 -19.55 -3.07
N GLY A 16 14.63 -20.66 -2.42
CA GLY A 16 15.38 -21.75 -3.05
C GLY A 16 16.88 -21.49 -3.22
N ARG A 17 17.39 -20.32 -2.81
CA ARG A 17 18.83 -20.00 -2.80
C ARG A 17 19.43 -20.24 -1.42
N LYS A 18 20.76 -20.24 -1.35
CA LYS A 18 21.51 -20.36 -0.10
C LYS A 18 21.82 -18.99 0.47
N VAL A 19 21.76 -18.88 1.80
CA VAL A 19 22.34 -17.78 2.57
C VAL A 19 23.69 -18.27 3.07
N THR A 20 24.76 -17.69 2.55
CA THR A 20 26.13 -18.07 2.90
C THR A 20 26.87 -16.91 3.52
N GLY A 21 27.86 -17.26 4.34
CA GLY A 21 28.71 -16.29 4.99
C GLY A 21 29.71 -16.98 5.89
N LYS A 22 30.29 -16.20 6.78
CA LYS A 22 31.24 -16.68 7.78
C LYS A 22 31.03 -15.99 9.12
N LEU A 23 31.32 -16.73 10.17
CA LEU A 23 31.35 -16.24 11.53
C LEU A 23 32.77 -15.92 11.92
N LEU A 24 33.01 -14.68 12.36
CA LEU A 24 34.29 -14.25 12.92
C LEU A 24 34.18 -14.30 14.45
N CYS A 25 34.92 -15.21 15.08
CA CYS A 25 34.98 -15.34 16.53
C CYS A 25 36.35 -14.90 17.04
N LEU A 26 36.41 -13.77 17.73
CA LEU A 26 37.62 -13.22 18.34
C LEU A 26 37.70 -13.61 19.82
N PHE A 27 38.68 -14.43 20.18
CA PHE A 27 39.01 -14.78 21.55
C PHE A 27 40.27 -14.00 21.99
N ASN A 28 40.15 -13.18 23.03
CA ASN A 28 41.27 -12.37 23.53
C ASN A 28 42.13 -13.12 24.57
N THR A 29 41.62 -14.25 25.05
CA THR A 29 42.22 -15.10 26.09
C THR A 29 41.93 -16.56 25.75
N TYR A 30 42.63 -17.47 26.41
CA TYR A 30 42.28 -18.89 26.40
C TYR A 30 40.89 -19.11 27.01
N GLU A 31 39.97 -19.72 26.26
CA GLU A 31 38.58 -19.90 26.71
C GLU A 31 38.04 -21.29 26.35
N SER A 32 37.29 -21.88 27.29
CA SER A 32 36.48 -23.08 27.04
C SER A 32 35.05 -22.68 26.66
N ILE A 33 34.55 -23.26 25.58
CA ILE A 33 33.21 -23.05 25.06
C ILE A 33 32.46 -24.39 24.96
N GLN A 34 31.14 -24.34 25.09
CA GLN A 34 30.26 -25.50 24.95
C GLN A 34 29.89 -25.79 23.49
N GLY A 35 30.13 -24.82 22.60
CA GLY A 35 29.90 -24.97 21.17
C GLY A 35 29.53 -23.66 20.50
N ILE A 36 29.48 -23.70 19.17
CA ILE A 36 29.07 -22.60 18.32
C ILE A 36 27.91 -23.08 17.47
N LYS A 37 26.79 -22.34 17.52
CA LYS A 37 25.59 -22.62 16.75
C LYS A 37 25.19 -21.41 15.92
N CYS A 38 24.66 -21.65 14.73
CA CYS A 38 24.07 -20.61 13.91
C CYS A 38 22.62 -20.99 13.57
N TYR A 39 21.77 -19.98 13.49
CA TYR A 39 20.34 -20.11 13.27
C TYR A 39 19.91 -19.21 12.12
N LEU A 40 19.03 -19.70 11.26
CA LEU A 40 18.24 -18.88 10.36
C LEU A 40 16.78 -18.92 10.82
N LYS A 41 16.21 -17.76 11.11
CA LYS A 41 14.83 -17.63 11.56
C LYS A 41 14.06 -16.70 10.64
N GLY A 42 12.85 -17.08 10.25
CA GLY A 42 11.88 -16.24 9.55
C GLY A 42 10.61 -16.11 10.36
N GLU A 43 10.19 -14.87 10.63
CA GLU A 43 9.04 -14.55 11.46
C GLU A 43 8.17 -13.46 10.86
N GLU A 44 6.87 -13.56 11.10
CA GLU A 44 5.96 -12.42 10.98
C GLU A 44 5.67 -11.86 12.37
N ARG A 45 5.66 -10.54 12.49
CA ARG A 45 5.46 -9.82 13.74
C ARG A 45 4.43 -8.73 13.51
N VAL A 46 3.38 -8.69 14.32
CA VAL A 46 2.34 -7.66 14.27
C VAL A 46 2.24 -6.95 15.61
N SER A 47 1.95 -5.65 15.56
CA SER A 47 1.74 -4.82 16.74
C SER A 47 0.83 -3.66 16.36
N PHE A 48 -0.30 -3.49 17.04
CA PHE A 48 -1.17 -2.33 16.84
C PHE A 48 -1.95 -1.99 18.11
N VAL A 49 -2.37 -0.72 18.20
CA VAL A 49 -3.21 -0.20 19.27
C VAL A 49 -4.62 0.02 18.72
N GLU A 50 -5.65 -0.33 19.49
CA GLU A 50 -7.06 -0.13 19.13
C GLU A 50 -7.83 0.56 20.27
N GLY A 51 -8.64 1.57 19.89
CA GLY A 51 -9.51 2.32 20.78
C GLY A 51 -8.79 3.29 21.74
N ASP A 52 -9.59 4.07 22.48
CA ASP A 52 -9.13 5.12 23.41
C ASP A 52 -8.44 4.57 24.66
N THR A 53 -8.56 3.25 24.90
CA THR A 53 -7.93 2.56 26.04
C THR A 53 -6.43 2.29 25.83
N TYR A 54 -5.87 2.68 24.68
CA TYR A 54 -4.46 2.45 24.30
C TYR A 54 -4.01 0.99 24.45
N ARG A 55 -4.95 0.04 24.29
CA ARG A 55 -4.65 -1.38 24.42
C ARG A 55 -3.82 -1.85 23.24
N GLU A 56 -2.64 -2.37 23.53
CA GLU A 56 -1.73 -2.90 22.53
C GLU A 56 -1.98 -4.39 22.28
N TYR A 57 -2.07 -4.75 21.00
CA TYR A 57 -2.20 -6.12 20.52
C TYR A 57 -0.94 -6.52 19.77
N LYS A 58 -0.35 -7.64 20.17
CA LYS A 58 0.90 -8.18 19.60
C LYS A 58 0.74 -9.64 19.26
N ALA A 59 1.31 -10.06 18.13
CA ALA A 59 1.53 -11.46 17.82
C ALA A 59 2.81 -11.65 17.02
N CYS A 60 3.42 -12.82 17.18
CA CYS A 60 4.66 -13.19 16.52
C CYS A 60 4.58 -14.67 16.15
N GLU A 61 4.75 -14.98 14.86
CA GLU A 61 4.68 -16.35 14.36
C GLU A 61 5.97 -16.67 13.61
N THR A 62 6.59 -17.82 13.94
CA THR A 62 7.78 -18.32 13.25
C THR A 62 7.37 -19.28 12.14
N PHE A 63 7.64 -18.94 10.89
CA PHE A 63 7.35 -19.81 9.73
C PHE A 63 8.60 -20.50 9.16
N LEU A 64 9.79 -20.07 9.58
CA LEU A 64 11.07 -20.68 9.19
C LEU A 64 12.00 -20.74 10.40
N LYS A 65 12.58 -21.92 10.65
CA LYS A 65 13.66 -22.11 11.61
C LYS A 65 14.61 -23.18 11.08
N SER A 66 15.87 -22.83 10.97
CA SER A 66 16.97 -23.75 10.63
C SER A 66 18.13 -23.54 11.59
N GLU A 67 18.82 -24.60 11.95
CA GLU A 67 19.94 -24.60 12.88
C GLU A 67 21.10 -25.39 12.27
N ILE A 68 22.31 -24.88 12.44
CA ILE A 68 23.55 -25.60 12.17
C ILE A 68 24.44 -25.54 13.40
N GLU A 69 25.08 -26.66 13.71
CA GLU A 69 26.14 -26.73 14.69
C GLU A 69 27.48 -26.57 13.96
N ILE A 70 28.18 -25.47 14.27
CA ILE A 70 29.44 -25.12 13.63
C ILE A 70 30.59 -25.86 14.32
N MET A 71 30.51 -25.99 15.65
CA MET A 71 31.54 -26.60 16.46
C MET A 71 30.96 -27.06 17.79
N GLU A 72 31.40 -28.23 18.24
CA GLU A 72 31.06 -28.78 19.55
C GLU A 72 31.89 -28.14 20.68
N ALA A 73 31.75 -28.66 21.90
CA ALA A 73 32.50 -28.18 23.05
C ALA A 73 34.01 -28.34 22.85
N CYS A 74 34.76 -27.27 23.04
CA CYS A 74 36.21 -27.28 22.89
C CYS A 74 36.87 -26.18 23.73
N THR A 75 38.20 -26.17 23.72
CA THR A 75 38.98 -25.08 24.32
C THR A 75 39.83 -24.42 23.23
N LEU A 76 39.79 -23.09 23.19
CA LEU A 76 40.42 -22.29 22.14
C LEU A 76 41.47 -21.37 22.71
N GLN A 77 42.54 -21.18 21.95
CA GLN A 77 43.56 -20.17 22.22
C GLN A 77 43.05 -18.78 21.86
N ALA A 78 43.73 -17.76 22.38
CA ALA A 78 43.48 -16.36 22.06
C ALA A 78 43.81 -16.08 20.58
N GLU A 79 42.82 -16.17 19.71
CA GLU A 79 42.95 -15.96 18.28
C GLU A 79 41.61 -15.54 17.66
N THR A 80 41.64 -15.15 16.38
CA THR A 80 40.43 -14.98 15.56
C THR A 80 40.19 -16.24 14.73
N TYR A 81 39.07 -16.91 14.98
CA TYR A 81 38.63 -18.06 14.20
C TYR A 81 37.56 -17.64 13.19
N LYS A 82 37.56 -18.31 12.04
CA LYS A 82 36.62 -18.05 10.94
C LYS A 82 35.88 -19.33 10.61
N TYR A 83 34.57 -19.32 10.75
CA TYR A 83 33.73 -20.50 10.48
C TYR A 83 32.73 -20.21 9.37
N PRO A 84 32.84 -20.84 8.19
CA PRO A 84 31.85 -20.66 7.14
C PRO A 84 30.50 -21.28 7.55
N PHE A 85 29.41 -20.70 7.08
CA PHE A 85 28.07 -21.25 7.22
C PHE A 85 27.29 -21.17 5.91
N SER A 86 26.29 -22.04 5.78
CA SER A 86 25.34 -22.04 4.68
C SER A 86 23.97 -22.52 5.16
N PHE A 87 22.92 -21.73 4.90
CA PHE A 87 21.54 -22.14 5.09
C PHE A 87 20.82 -22.23 3.74
N ASP A 88 19.95 -23.20 3.58
CA ASP A 88 19.03 -23.28 2.44
C ASP A 88 17.74 -22.51 2.74
N LEU A 89 17.38 -21.55 1.88
CA LEU A 89 16.06 -20.90 1.94
C LEU A 89 15.03 -21.81 1.27
N PRO A 90 14.00 -22.29 1.98
CA PRO A 90 12.99 -23.13 1.36
C PRO A 90 12.24 -22.41 0.25
N ALA A 91 11.73 -23.17 -0.72
CA ALA A 91 10.76 -22.66 -1.67
C ALA A 91 9.45 -22.28 -0.95
N GLY A 92 8.75 -21.27 -1.47
CA GLY A 92 7.44 -20.85 -0.96
C GLY A 92 7.45 -20.18 0.42
N ILE A 93 8.58 -19.62 0.83
CA ILE A 93 8.66 -18.67 1.95
C ILE A 93 8.16 -17.28 1.52
N PRO A 94 7.65 -16.45 2.45
CA PRO A 94 7.15 -15.11 2.11
C PRO A 94 8.27 -14.11 1.79
N SER A 95 7.91 -12.97 1.22
CA SER A 95 8.82 -11.84 1.07
C SER A 95 9.07 -11.16 2.42
N SER A 96 10.26 -10.61 2.62
CA SER A 96 10.46 -9.58 3.64
C SER A 96 9.51 -8.42 3.37
N PHE A 97 8.88 -7.94 4.43
CA PHE A 97 7.82 -6.94 4.35
C PHE A 97 7.88 -6.04 5.58
N GLU A 98 7.61 -4.76 5.40
CA GLU A 98 7.59 -3.79 6.47
C GLU A 98 6.42 -2.83 6.26
N HIS A 99 5.60 -2.70 7.30
CA HIS A 99 4.43 -1.85 7.37
C HIS A 99 4.24 -1.40 8.82
N ALA A 100 3.52 -0.30 9.04
CA ALA A 100 3.40 0.35 10.35
C ALA A 100 2.96 -0.61 11.48
N LYS A 101 2.11 -1.60 11.16
CA LYS A 101 1.50 -2.53 12.12
C LYS A 101 1.96 -3.98 11.98
N GLY A 102 2.84 -4.27 11.02
CA GLY A 102 3.24 -5.63 10.70
C GLY A 102 4.51 -5.71 9.86
N ARG A 103 5.36 -6.69 10.15
CA ARG A 103 6.58 -6.96 9.37
C ARG A 103 6.88 -8.45 9.24
N ILE A 104 7.56 -8.81 8.16
CA ILE A 104 8.09 -10.14 7.89
C ILE A 104 9.61 -10.02 7.86
N VAL A 105 10.28 -10.70 8.78
CA VAL A 105 11.71 -10.52 9.06
C VAL A 105 12.43 -11.86 9.00
N TYR A 106 13.61 -11.84 8.38
CA TYR A 106 14.55 -12.96 8.40
C TYR A 106 15.82 -12.55 9.12
N GLU A 107 16.29 -13.39 10.04
CA GLU A 107 17.45 -13.12 10.88
C GLU A 107 18.37 -14.34 10.90
N VAL A 108 19.66 -14.12 10.60
CA VAL A 108 20.73 -15.06 10.89
C VAL A 108 21.28 -14.72 12.27
N THR A 109 21.30 -15.69 13.19
CA THR A 109 21.82 -15.51 14.56
C THR A 109 22.93 -16.50 14.82
N ALA A 110 24.09 -16.04 15.27
CA ALA A 110 25.17 -16.87 15.76
C ALA A 110 25.26 -16.78 17.28
N VAL A 111 25.44 -17.94 17.93
CA VAL A 111 25.55 -18.08 19.37
C VAL A 111 26.80 -18.89 19.71
N VAL A 112 27.69 -18.31 20.52
CA VAL A 112 28.82 -19.02 21.12
C VAL A 112 28.53 -19.24 22.60
N SER A 113 28.28 -20.50 22.97
CA SER A 113 27.89 -20.87 24.33
C SER A 113 29.11 -21.14 25.21
N ARG A 114 29.07 -20.69 26.46
CA ARG A 114 30.08 -20.93 27.49
C ARG A 114 29.45 -21.67 28.67
N GLY A 115 30.31 -22.15 29.57
CA GLY A 115 29.87 -22.72 30.84
C GLY A 115 28.98 -21.76 31.66
N ALA A 116 28.12 -22.34 32.49
CA ALA A 116 27.22 -21.62 33.40
C ALA A 116 26.24 -20.64 32.71
N GLY A 117 25.73 -21.00 31.53
CA GLY A 117 24.65 -20.26 30.84
C GLY A 117 25.07 -18.94 30.20
N ARG A 118 26.37 -18.65 30.13
CA ARG A 118 26.90 -17.45 29.46
C ARG A 118 26.99 -17.71 27.96
N PHE A 119 26.67 -16.73 27.13
CA PHE A 119 26.83 -16.84 25.68
C PHE A 119 27.14 -15.48 25.05
N TYR A 120 27.77 -15.53 23.88
CA TYR A 120 27.87 -14.38 22.98
C TYR A 120 26.90 -14.58 21.82
N ARG A 121 26.16 -13.54 21.47
CA ARG A 121 25.18 -13.57 20.40
C ARG A 121 25.42 -12.42 19.42
N ASN A 122 25.32 -12.71 18.14
CA ASN A 122 25.25 -11.73 17.08
C ASN A 122 24.13 -12.10 16.11
N SER A 123 23.41 -11.10 15.64
CA SER A 123 22.26 -11.28 14.74
C SER A 123 22.39 -10.32 13.57
N GLN A 124 22.07 -10.80 12.36
CA GLN A 124 22.04 -10.00 11.15
C GLN A 124 20.73 -10.24 10.40
N LEU A 125 20.02 -9.16 10.08
CA LEU A 125 18.82 -9.22 9.25
C LEU A 125 19.20 -9.46 7.79
N ILE A 126 18.40 -10.27 7.12
CA ILE A 126 18.49 -10.46 5.67
C ILE A 126 17.16 -10.09 5.01
N ASN A 127 17.24 -9.62 3.78
CA ASN A 127 16.07 -9.31 2.97
C ASN A 127 15.78 -10.48 2.02
N VAL A 128 14.55 -10.96 1.98
CA VAL A 128 14.09 -11.99 1.04
C VAL A 128 13.09 -11.36 0.06
N SER A 129 13.37 -11.44 -1.23
CA SER A 129 12.49 -10.95 -2.29
C SER A 129 11.92 -12.12 -3.08
N VAL A 130 10.59 -12.21 -3.15
CA VAL A 130 9.90 -13.27 -3.88
C VAL A 130 9.34 -12.72 -5.18
N THR A 131 9.73 -13.32 -6.30
CA THR A 131 9.10 -13.04 -7.60
C THR A 131 7.73 -13.68 -7.65
N VAL A 132 6.67 -12.86 -7.62
CA VAL A 132 5.29 -13.32 -7.83
C VAL A 132 5.05 -13.61 -9.31
N ASN A 133 4.71 -14.86 -9.61
CA ASN A 133 4.47 -15.37 -10.95
C ASN A 133 3.01 -15.81 -11.10
N LEU A 134 2.30 -15.26 -12.09
CA LEU A 134 0.88 -15.58 -12.31
C LEU A 134 0.66 -17.06 -12.64
N ASN A 135 1.65 -17.76 -13.22
CA ASN A 135 1.55 -19.20 -13.46
C ASN A 135 1.36 -20.00 -12.16
N ASP A 136 1.87 -19.51 -11.03
CA ASP A 136 1.75 -20.17 -9.72
C ASP A 136 0.41 -19.86 -9.03
N MET A 137 -0.44 -19.04 -9.65
CA MET A 137 -1.73 -18.55 -9.13
C MET A 137 -2.88 -18.79 -10.11
N MET A 138 -2.72 -19.68 -11.09
CA MET A 138 -3.74 -20.00 -12.11
C MET A 138 -5.11 -20.39 -11.55
N HIS A 139 -5.15 -20.96 -10.35
CA HIS A 139 -6.39 -21.36 -9.68
C HIS A 139 -7.07 -20.21 -8.91
N GLU A 140 -6.38 -19.08 -8.74
CA GLU A 140 -6.82 -17.93 -7.94
C GLU A 140 -7.17 -16.71 -8.79
N ILE A 141 -6.89 -16.75 -10.11
CA ILE A 141 -7.07 -15.62 -11.02
C ILE A 141 -8.03 -15.94 -12.17
N SER A 142 -8.70 -14.91 -12.68
CA SER A 142 -9.53 -14.93 -13.88
C SER A 142 -8.90 -14.10 -15.00
N LEU A 143 -8.62 -14.76 -16.12
CA LEU A 143 -8.24 -14.11 -17.38
C LEU A 143 -9.45 -13.72 -18.25
N ALA A 144 -10.66 -13.99 -17.77
CA ALA A 144 -11.90 -13.58 -18.40
C ALA A 144 -12.40 -12.25 -17.79
N PRO A 145 -13.25 -11.50 -18.50
CA PRO A 145 -13.84 -10.29 -17.95
C PRO A 145 -14.59 -10.54 -16.64
N VAL A 146 -14.43 -9.63 -15.68
CA VAL A 146 -15.08 -9.68 -14.37
C VAL A 146 -15.80 -8.35 -14.14
N THR A 147 -17.08 -8.43 -13.79
CA THR A 147 -17.94 -7.27 -13.49
C THR A 147 -18.31 -7.28 -12.01
N TYR A 148 -18.16 -6.13 -11.36
CA TYR A 148 -18.50 -5.89 -9.96
C TYR A 148 -19.64 -4.87 -9.90
N PRO A 149 -20.91 -5.33 -9.82
CA PRO A 149 -22.05 -4.46 -9.65
C PRO A 149 -22.33 -4.18 -8.17
N ILE A 150 -22.68 -2.94 -7.84
CA ILE A 150 -23.30 -2.58 -6.55
C ILE A 150 -24.48 -1.63 -6.78
N GLU A 151 -25.45 -1.71 -5.89
CA GLU A 151 -26.49 -0.72 -5.72
C GLU A 151 -26.37 -0.21 -4.29
N GLU A 152 -26.13 1.08 -4.13
CA GLU A 152 -25.96 1.71 -2.83
C GLU A 152 -27.02 2.78 -2.60
N VAL A 153 -27.50 2.84 -1.37
CA VAL A 153 -28.42 3.89 -0.92
C VAL A 153 -27.60 4.98 -0.25
N ILE A 154 -27.61 6.17 -0.83
CA ILE A 154 -27.00 7.35 -0.23
C ILE A 154 -28.03 8.05 0.66
N GLU A 155 -27.62 8.44 1.86
CA GLU A 155 -28.45 9.18 2.81
C GLU A 155 -27.88 10.59 3.02
N SER A 156 -28.77 11.58 2.98
CA SER A 156 -28.40 12.96 3.24
C SER A 156 -28.35 13.23 4.74
N TYR A 157 -27.21 13.75 5.22
CA TYR A 157 -27.05 14.21 6.60
C TYR A 157 -27.88 15.45 6.94
N CYS A 158 -28.26 16.25 5.94
CA CYS A 158 -28.89 17.55 6.16
C CYS A 158 -30.39 17.58 5.85
N CYS A 159 -30.92 16.63 5.05
CA CYS A 159 -32.26 16.78 4.47
C CYS A 159 -33.15 15.53 4.48
N CYS A 160 -32.79 14.45 5.19
CA CYS A 160 -33.58 13.20 5.28
C CYS A 160 -34.00 12.63 3.90
N TYR A 161 -33.21 12.92 2.87
CA TYR A 161 -33.40 12.41 1.53
C TYR A 161 -32.51 11.18 1.35
N SER A 162 -33.07 10.12 0.77
CA SER A 162 -32.31 8.96 0.33
C SER A 162 -32.49 8.73 -1.16
N ALA A 163 -31.44 8.27 -1.81
CA ALA A 163 -31.45 7.95 -3.22
C ALA A 163 -30.54 6.75 -3.53
N HIS A 164 -30.72 6.18 -4.71
CA HIS A 164 -29.98 5.00 -5.15
C HIS A 164 -28.93 5.38 -6.19
N VAL A 165 -27.77 4.73 -6.11
CA VAL A 165 -26.68 4.84 -7.07
C VAL A 165 -26.30 3.43 -7.48
N PHE A 166 -26.34 3.16 -8.78
CA PHE A 166 -25.94 1.87 -9.32
C PHE A 166 -24.59 2.03 -10.00
N LEU A 167 -23.65 1.17 -9.63
CA LEU A 167 -22.30 1.15 -10.19
C LEU A 167 -22.00 -0.24 -10.72
N ALA A 168 -21.40 -0.34 -11.90
CA ALA A 168 -20.85 -1.59 -12.40
C ALA A 168 -19.45 -1.37 -12.98
N LEU A 169 -18.43 -1.85 -12.26
CA LEU A 169 -17.04 -1.79 -12.72
C LEU A 169 -16.69 -3.12 -13.39
N THR A 170 -16.29 -3.06 -14.66
CA THR A 170 -15.86 -4.22 -15.44
C THR A 170 -14.38 -4.13 -15.79
N LEU A 171 -13.64 -5.18 -15.43
CA LEU A 171 -12.25 -5.41 -15.80
C LEU A 171 -12.19 -6.51 -16.88
N LYS A 172 -11.22 -6.45 -17.79
CA LYS A 172 -11.02 -7.52 -18.80
C LYS A 172 -10.43 -8.81 -18.25
N LYS A 173 -9.74 -8.70 -17.11
CA LYS A 173 -9.10 -9.76 -16.32
C LYS A 173 -8.88 -9.21 -14.90
N ASP A 174 -8.63 -10.06 -13.92
CA ASP A 174 -8.35 -9.64 -12.53
C ASP A 174 -6.86 -9.65 -12.16
N ALA A 175 -5.98 -10.11 -13.07
CA ALA A 175 -4.54 -10.23 -12.84
C ALA A 175 -3.68 -9.42 -13.80
N PHE A 176 -2.78 -8.60 -13.24
CA PHE A 176 -1.98 -7.62 -13.98
C PHE A 176 -0.51 -7.66 -13.58
N LEU A 177 0.36 -7.20 -14.48
CA LEU A 177 1.77 -6.97 -14.18
C LEU A 177 2.00 -5.57 -13.64
N VAL A 178 3.02 -5.43 -12.79
CA VAL A 178 3.55 -4.10 -12.46
C VAL A 178 3.97 -3.38 -13.75
N GLY A 179 3.52 -2.13 -13.94
CA GLY A 179 3.76 -1.37 -15.16
C GLY A 179 2.70 -1.54 -16.26
N GLU A 180 1.76 -2.49 -16.12
CA GLU A 180 0.71 -2.75 -17.10
C GLU A 180 -0.42 -1.69 -17.06
N ASP A 181 -1.08 -1.49 -18.21
CA ASP A 181 -2.30 -0.69 -18.30
C ASP A 181 -3.56 -1.54 -18.04
N ILE A 182 -4.37 -1.10 -17.08
CA ILE A 182 -5.68 -1.68 -16.76
C ILE A 182 -6.74 -0.98 -17.60
N LYS A 183 -7.52 -1.74 -18.38
CA LYS A 183 -8.70 -1.25 -19.09
C LYS A 183 -9.94 -1.50 -18.24
N ILE A 184 -10.69 -0.44 -17.95
CA ILE A 184 -11.82 -0.43 -17.01
C ILE A 184 -13.02 0.16 -17.73
N SER A 185 -14.17 -0.50 -17.66
CA SER A 185 -15.47 0.07 -18.03
C SER A 185 -16.26 0.28 -16.76
N LEU A 186 -16.60 1.54 -16.43
CA LEU A 186 -17.39 1.86 -15.25
C LEU A 186 -18.73 2.45 -15.69
N ASP A 187 -19.81 1.74 -15.43
CA ASP A 187 -21.17 2.24 -15.62
C ASP A 187 -21.66 2.85 -14.30
N VAL A 188 -22.06 4.14 -14.36
CA VAL A 188 -22.60 4.89 -13.22
C VAL A 188 -23.99 5.37 -13.57
N ASN A 189 -25.00 4.84 -12.90
CA ASN A 189 -26.37 5.29 -12.98
C ASN A 189 -26.77 6.00 -11.67
N ASN A 190 -26.85 7.32 -11.74
CA ASN A 190 -27.22 8.18 -10.63
C ASN A 190 -28.73 8.41 -10.63
N ALA A 191 -29.46 7.65 -9.81
CA ALA A 191 -30.90 7.85 -9.62
C ALA A 191 -31.23 8.92 -8.56
N ALA A 192 -30.21 9.59 -8.01
CA ALA A 192 -30.40 10.71 -7.09
C ALA A 192 -30.66 12.01 -7.85
N THR A 193 -31.37 12.94 -7.20
CA THR A 193 -31.55 14.31 -7.74
C THR A 193 -30.30 15.18 -7.61
N VAL A 194 -29.36 14.78 -6.75
CA VAL A 194 -28.07 15.46 -6.55
C VAL A 194 -27.03 14.97 -7.56
N ASP A 195 -26.17 15.87 -8.00
CA ASP A 195 -25.07 15.55 -8.90
C ASP A 195 -23.96 14.78 -8.15
N ILE A 196 -23.38 13.79 -8.82
CA ILE A 196 -22.06 13.26 -8.49
C ILE A 196 -21.04 14.32 -8.94
N ILE A 197 -20.26 14.85 -8.00
CA ILE A 197 -19.24 15.87 -8.25
C ILE A 197 -18.06 15.27 -9.02
N ASP A 198 -17.57 14.12 -8.58
CA ASP A 198 -16.48 13.42 -9.23
C ASP A 198 -16.57 11.91 -9.04
N VAL A 199 -15.98 11.21 -10.00
CA VAL A 199 -15.71 9.77 -9.94
C VAL A 199 -14.20 9.60 -9.90
N VAL A 200 -13.68 9.10 -8.79
CA VAL A 200 -12.24 8.93 -8.57
C VAL A 200 -11.89 7.45 -8.60
N LEU A 201 -11.04 7.05 -9.54
CA LEU A 201 -10.42 5.73 -9.53
C LEU A 201 -9.17 5.75 -8.66
N LYS A 202 -9.05 4.78 -7.76
CA LYS A 202 -7.88 4.59 -6.90
C LYS A 202 -7.28 3.20 -7.10
N LEU A 203 -5.94 3.12 -7.11
CA LEU A 203 -5.22 1.88 -6.85
C LEU A 203 -4.81 1.90 -5.38
N GLU A 204 -5.23 0.89 -4.62
CA GLU A 204 -5.03 0.81 -3.18
C GLU A 204 -4.40 -0.53 -2.80
N SER A 205 -3.49 -0.54 -1.83
CA SER A 205 -3.09 -1.76 -1.12
C SER A 205 -3.82 -1.85 0.21
N HIS A 206 -4.42 -3.01 0.47
CA HIS A 206 -5.15 -3.31 1.68
C HIS A 206 -4.30 -4.30 2.49
N THR A 207 -3.78 -3.86 3.62
CA THR A 207 -2.92 -4.64 4.51
C THR A 207 -3.70 -5.05 5.75
N GLU A 208 -3.98 -6.34 5.90
CA GLU A 208 -4.62 -6.92 7.08
C GLU A 208 -3.57 -7.50 8.02
N VAL A 209 -3.61 -7.06 9.28
CA VAL A 209 -2.89 -7.69 10.38
C VAL A 209 -3.88 -8.34 11.35
N THR A 210 -3.56 -9.55 11.81
CA THR A 210 -4.41 -10.34 12.71
C THR A 210 -3.64 -10.76 13.95
N VAL A 211 -4.28 -10.65 15.11
CA VAL A 211 -3.85 -11.25 16.39
C VAL A 211 -4.91 -12.26 16.78
N GLU A 212 -4.54 -13.48 17.16
CA GLU A 212 -5.52 -14.56 17.43
C GLU A 212 -6.05 -14.56 18.87
N GLN A 213 -5.28 -14.04 19.83
CA GLN A 213 -5.60 -14.14 21.27
C GLN A 213 -5.40 -12.78 21.97
N PRO A 214 -6.48 -12.00 22.20
CA PRO A 214 -7.83 -12.20 21.67
C PRO A 214 -7.89 -11.98 20.15
N HIS A 215 -8.85 -12.61 19.46
CA HIS A 215 -8.97 -12.46 18.01
C HIS A 215 -9.30 -11.02 17.64
N ARG A 216 -8.38 -10.35 16.96
CA ARG A 216 -8.48 -8.96 16.50
C ARG A 216 -7.87 -8.83 15.11
N LYS A 217 -8.52 -8.03 14.28
CA LYS A 217 -8.08 -7.73 12.93
C LYS A 217 -8.01 -6.23 12.75
N HIS A 218 -7.00 -5.78 12.03
CA HIS A 218 -6.87 -4.39 11.63
C HIS A 218 -6.48 -4.32 10.16
N ILE A 219 -7.22 -3.55 9.37
CA ILE A 219 -6.94 -3.33 7.95
C ILE A 219 -6.48 -1.89 7.78
N THR A 220 -5.33 -1.71 7.13
CA THR A 220 -4.84 -0.41 6.67
C THR A 220 -4.97 -0.35 5.16
N ILE A 221 -5.54 0.74 4.66
CA ILE A 221 -5.70 1.00 3.23
C ILE A 221 -4.72 2.10 2.86
N ASP A 222 -3.73 1.78 2.05
CA ASP A 222 -2.77 2.74 1.50
C ASP A 222 -3.14 3.07 0.05
N GLU A 223 -3.36 4.35 -0.23
CA GLU A 223 -3.56 4.83 -1.60
C GLU A 223 -2.21 4.87 -2.33
N ILE A 224 -2.11 4.17 -3.45
CA ILE A 224 -0.90 4.13 -4.29
C ILE A 224 -0.94 5.23 -5.34
N PHE A 225 -2.12 5.45 -5.93
CA PHE A 225 -2.40 6.49 -6.91
C PHE A 225 -3.92 6.68 -7.08
N SER A 226 -4.34 7.88 -7.45
CA SER A 226 -5.73 8.21 -7.76
C SER A 226 -5.87 9.10 -9.00
N LYS A 227 -7.00 8.98 -9.71
CA LYS A 227 -7.36 9.76 -10.90
C LYS A 227 -8.86 10.08 -10.92
N GLY A 228 -9.20 11.35 -11.03
CA GLY A 228 -10.59 11.81 -11.25
C GLY A 228 -10.99 11.74 -12.72
N GLU A 229 -12.26 11.44 -12.97
CA GLU A 229 -12.83 11.27 -14.32
C GLU A 229 -14.03 12.20 -14.59
N GLY A 230 -14.38 13.04 -13.61
CA GLY A 230 -15.49 13.98 -13.64
C GLY A 230 -16.82 13.35 -13.20
N GLY A 231 -17.76 14.23 -12.87
CA GLY A 231 -19.06 13.87 -12.31
C GLY A 231 -20.13 13.33 -13.27
N VAL A 232 -21.29 13.06 -12.69
CA VAL A 232 -22.53 12.59 -13.34
C VAL A 232 -23.70 13.36 -12.76
N LEU A 233 -24.50 14.00 -13.62
CA LEU A 233 -25.64 14.80 -13.16
C LEU A 233 -26.69 13.93 -12.44
N GLY A 234 -27.51 14.57 -11.61
CA GLY A 234 -28.66 13.94 -10.99
C GLY A 234 -29.63 13.35 -12.02
N ASN A 235 -30.22 12.20 -11.71
CA ASN A 235 -31.13 11.44 -12.57
C ASN A 235 -30.53 11.15 -13.95
N SER A 236 -29.23 10.86 -14.01
CA SER A 236 -28.54 10.58 -15.26
C SER A 236 -27.58 9.39 -15.14
N GLN A 237 -27.19 8.85 -16.28
CA GLN A 237 -26.26 7.72 -16.37
C GLN A 237 -25.09 8.10 -17.27
N LYS A 238 -23.90 7.61 -16.92
CA LYS A 238 -22.69 7.78 -17.70
C LYS A 238 -21.83 6.52 -17.63
N VAL A 239 -21.35 6.10 -18.80
CA VAL A 239 -20.36 5.02 -18.93
C VAL A 239 -18.99 5.64 -19.17
N TYR A 240 -18.00 5.19 -18.40
CA TYR A 240 -16.62 5.61 -18.50
C TYR A 240 -15.76 4.48 -19.05
N ASP A 241 -15.07 4.73 -20.17
CA ASP A 241 -14.03 3.85 -20.72
C ASP A 241 -12.65 4.35 -20.31
N LEU A 242 -12.06 3.71 -19.31
CA LEU A 242 -10.91 4.21 -18.58
C LEU A 242 -9.67 3.33 -18.81
N CYS A 243 -8.51 3.97 -18.71
CA CYS A 243 -7.21 3.31 -18.78
C CYS A 243 -6.34 3.80 -17.63
N LEU A 244 -5.99 2.90 -16.71
CA LEU A 244 -5.15 3.20 -15.55
C LEU A 244 -3.82 2.46 -15.68
N LYS A 245 -2.71 3.20 -15.68
CA LYS A 245 -1.36 2.61 -15.72
C LYS A 245 -0.91 2.25 -14.30
N ILE A 246 -0.58 0.99 -14.06
CA ILE A 246 0.04 0.58 -12.79
C ILE A 246 1.45 1.16 -12.75
N PRO A 247 1.80 1.98 -11.74
CA PRO A 247 3.13 2.56 -11.68
C PRO A 247 4.23 1.50 -11.50
N GLY A 248 5.38 1.70 -12.14
CA GLY A 248 6.51 0.75 -12.06
C GLY A 248 7.17 0.66 -10.67
N TYR A 249 6.89 1.61 -9.78
CA TYR A 249 7.41 1.63 -8.41
C TYR A 249 6.56 0.80 -7.43
N VAL A 250 5.41 0.26 -7.86
CA VAL A 250 4.57 -0.58 -7.02
C VAL A 250 5.34 -1.84 -6.64
N LYS A 251 5.55 -2.03 -5.34
CA LYS A 251 6.17 -3.24 -4.80
C LYS A 251 5.10 -4.29 -4.61
N VAL A 252 5.36 -5.51 -5.08
CA VAL A 252 4.49 -6.68 -4.92
C VAL A 252 5.20 -7.69 -4.01
N PHE A 253 4.50 -8.19 -3.00
CA PHE A 253 5.05 -9.11 -2.01
C PHE A 253 4.28 -10.43 -2.00
N SER A 254 4.99 -11.52 -1.68
CA SER A 254 4.34 -12.82 -1.41
C SER A 254 4.15 -13.01 0.09
N PHE A 255 2.93 -13.34 0.51
CA PHE A 255 2.58 -13.64 1.90
C PHE A 255 2.29 -15.13 2.10
N ARG A 256 2.87 -16.01 1.26
CA ARG A 256 2.70 -17.46 1.40
C ARG A 256 3.20 -17.90 2.79
N LYS A 257 2.44 -18.78 3.45
CA LYS A 257 2.68 -19.26 4.83
C LYS A 257 2.52 -18.22 5.94
N CYS A 258 2.17 -16.97 5.63
CA CYS A 258 1.79 -15.98 6.65
C CYS A 258 0.39 -16.28 7.20
N ARG A 259 0.25 -16.16 8.51
CA ARG A 259 -0.99 -16.31 9.27
C ARG A 259 -1.48 -14.97 9.80
N LEU A 260 -0.54 -14.13 10.24
CA LEU A 260 -0.80 -12.85 10.90
C LEU A 260 -0.90 -11.69 9.89
N ILE A 261 -0.19 -11.74 8.77
CA ILE A 261 -0.15 -10.64 7.79
C ILE A 261 -0.66 -11.09 6.42
N ARG A 262 -1.56 -10.31 5.83
CA ARG A 262 -2.05 -10.47 4.45
C ARG A 262 -2.09 -9.12 3.77
N GLN A 263 -1.86 -9.09 2.46
CA GLN A 263 -2.07 -7.89 1.65
C GLN A 263 -2.73 -8.27 0.33
N TRP A 264 -3.61 -7.40 -0.15
CA TRP A 264 -4.17 -7.47 -1.50
C TRP A 264 -4.30 -6.07 -2.10
N TYR A 265 -4.53 -6.00 -3.41
CA TYR A 265 -4.74 -4.73 -4.11
C TYR A 265 -6.18 -4.62 -4.59
N CYS A 266 -6.69 -3.39 -4.60
CA CYS A 266 -7.99 -3.07 -5.16
C CYS A 266 -7.86 -1.93 -6.16
N ILE A 267 -8.65 -2.00 -7.23
CA ILE A 267 -9.08 -0.82 -7.98
C ILE A 267 -10.39 -0.39 -7.36
N THR A 268 -10.42 0.78 -6.74
CA THR A 268 -11.60 1.31 -6.05
C THR A 268 -12.15 2.48 -6.86
N ALA A 269 -13.41 2.39 -7.31
CA ALA A 269 -14.14 3.56 -7.76
C ALA A 269 -14.80 4.26 -6.56
N VAL A 270 -14.52 5.54 -6.37
CA VAL A 270 -15.07 6.38 -5.31
C VAL A 270 -15.97 7.43 -5.94
N ILE A 271 -17.24 7.47 -5.53
CA ILE A 271 -18.25 8.38 -6.03
C ILE A 271 -18.44 9.48 -5.00
N ILE A 272 -18.17 10.73 -5.39
CA ILE A 272 -18.17 11.89 -4.49
C ILE A 272 -19.41 12.74 -4.79
N PHE A 273 -20.27 12.92 -3.79
CA PHE A 273 -21.50 13.74 -3.87
C PHE A 273 -21.34 15.13 -3.23
N GLY A 274 -20.26 15.35 -2.46
CA GLY A 274 -20.01 16.57 -1.68
C GLY A 274 -20.34 16.41 -0.19
N ASP A 275 -20.28 17.50 0.58
CA ASP A 275 -20.22 17.49 2.05
C ASP A 275 -21.47 16.96 2.77
N CYS A 276 -22.58 16.69 2.07
CA CYS A 276 -23.86 16.30 2.67
C CYS A 276 -24.18 14.81 2.56
N TYR A 277 -23.30 14.02 1.95
CA TYR A 277 -23.48 12.59 1.71
C TYR A 277 -22.16 11.86 1.95
N ASP A 278 -22.24 10.58 2.28
CA ASP A 278 -21.05 9.72 2.27
C ASP A 278 -20.60 9.39 0.85
N ASP A 279 -19.28 9.25 0.71
CA ASP A 279 -18.69 8.72 -0.52
C ASP A 279 -19.06 7.24 -0.69
N VAL A 280 -19.54 6.90 -1.88
CA VAL A 280 -19.78 5.49 -2.24
C VAL A 280 -18.51 4.87 -2.78
N ARG A 281 -18.13 3.69 -2.28
CA ARG A 281 -16.89 3.00 -2.66
C ARG A 281 -17.17 1.63 -3.25
N LEU A 282 -16.65 1.38 -4.45
CA LEU A 282 -16.70 0.08 -5.13
C LEU A 282 -15.28 -0.50 -5.27
N PRO A 283 -14.79 -1.25 -4.27
CA PRO A 283 -13.48 -1.90 -4.32
C PRO A 283 -13.52 -3.19 -5.17
N CYS A 284 -12.69 -3.25 -6.20
CA CYS A 284 -12.52 -4.42 -7.07
C CYS A 284 -11.15 -5.04 -6.84
N LYS A 285 -11.10 -6.19 -6.18
CA LYS A 285 -9.85 -6.88 -5.85
C LYS A 285 -9.14 -7.34 -7.12
N ILE A 286 -7.84 -7.05 -7.22
CA ILE A 286 -6.98 -7.49 -8.32
C ILE A 286 -5.73 -8.21 -7.79
N THR A 287 -5.11 -9.02 -8.65
CA THR A 287 -3.79 -9.62 -8.41
C THR A 287 -2.72 -8.88 -9.20
N LEU A 288 -1.66 -8.46 -8.51
CA LEU A 288 -0.48 -7.89 -9.13
C LEU A 288 0.68 -8.90 -9.10
N ALA A 289 1.47 -8.93 -10.16
CA ALA A 289 2.58 -9.86 -10.31
C ALA A 289 3.77 -9.27 -11.09
N HIS A 290 4.88 -9.99 -11.07
CA HIS A 290 6.10 -9.64 -11.81
C HIS A 290 6.20 -10.41 -13.14
N VAL A 291 5.64 -11.62 -13.20
CA VAL A 291 5.77 -12.52 -14.36
C VAL A 291 4.39 -12.92 -14.88
N SER A 292 4.21 -12.84 -16.20
CA SER A 292 2.95 -13.15 -16.89
C SER A 292 2.66 -14.64 -16.93
N VAL A 293 1.41 -14.96 -17.22
CA VAL A 293 1.00 -16.31 -17.62
C VAL A 293 1.74 -16.72 -18.88
N ASN A 294 2.26 -17.94 -18.90
CA ASN A 294 2.75 -18.58 -20.12
C ASN A 294 1.55 -18.92 -20.99
N VAL A 295 1.08 -17.98 -21.80
CA VAL A 295 0.09 -18.31 -22.84
C VAL A 295 0.83 -19.10 -23.91
N PRO A 296 0.51 -20.39 -24.15
CA PRO A 296 1.07 -21.10 -25.28
C PRO A 296 0.69 -20.31 -26.53
N ARG A 297 1.68 -19.80 -27.27
CA ARG A 297 1.40 -19.19 -28.57
C ARG A 297 0.69 -20.25 -29.42
N PRO A 298 -0.43 -19.92 -30.09
CA PRO A 298 -0.99 -20.81 -31.10
C PRO A 298 0.14 -21.14 -32.09
N ILE A 299 0.49 -22.42 -32.18
CA ILE A 299 1.39 -22.92 -33.22
C ILE A 299 0.66 -22.66 -34.54
N GLY A 300 1.06 -21.65 -35.30
CA GLY A 300 0.46 -21.37 -36.61
C GLY A 300 0.38 -19.91 -37.07
N LEU A 301 0.77 -18.92 -36.27
CA LEU A 301 0.93 -17.56 -36.80
C LEU A 301 2.33 -17.41 -37.41
N PRO A 302 2.46 -17.13 -38.72
CA PRO A 302 3.77 -16.89 -39.32
C PRO A 302 4.43 -15.71 -38.61
N GLN A 303 5.63 -15.95 -38.06
CA GLN A 303 6.50 -14.88 -37.61
C GLN A 303 6.76 -13.95 -38.80
N PRO A 304 6.78 -12.61 -38.62
CA PRO A 304 7.35 -11.73 -39.62
C PRO A 304 8.78 -12.21 -39.87
N SER A 305 9.07 -12.63 -41.10
CA SER A 305 10.42 -13.03 -41.47
C SER A 305 11.35 -11.86 -41.18
N GLU A 306 12.28 -12.05 -40.25
CA GLU A 306 13.45 -11.18 -40.14
C GLU A 306 14.18 -11.26 -41.48
N GLU A 307 14.07 -10.21 -42.29
CA GLU A 307 14.92 -10.06 -43.47
C GLU A 307 16.38 -10.09 -42.99
N PRO A 308 17.25 -10.91 -43.61
CA PRO A 308 18.65 -10.98 -43.20
C PRO A 308 19.30 -9.62 -43.42
N ILE A 309 19.74 -9.01 -42.32
CA ILE A 309 20.54 -7.79 -42.31
C ILE A 309 21.74 -8.03 -43.22
N ARG A 310 21.78 -7.35 -44.37
CA ARG A 310 22.95 -7.33 -45.25
C ARG A 310 24.12 -6.73 -44.47
N PRO A 311 25.29 -7.40 -44.39
CA PRO A 311 26.47 -6.79 -43.79
C PRO A 311 26.91 -5.59 -44.63
N SER A 312 26.80 -4.39 -44.08
CA SER A 312 27.37 -3.17 -44.66
C SER A 312 28.90 -3.28 -44.59
N ILE A 313 29.52 -3.45 -45.75
CA ILE A 313 30.97 -3.41 -45.90
C ILE A 313 31.46 -2.01 -45.48
N ALA A 314 32.24 -1.96 -44.40
CA ALA A 314 32.99 -0.77 -44.01
C ALA A 314 34.00 -0.44 -45.12
N ARG A 315 33.70 0.59 -45.94
CA ARG A 315 34.68 1.16 -46.87
C ARG A 315 35.51 2.20 -46.13
N ASN A 316 36.80 1.87 -45.96
CA ASN A 316 37.86 2.78 -45.59
C ASN A 316 37.91 3.97 -46.57
N TYR A 317 37.60 5.17 -46.09
CA TYR A 317 37.87 6.40 -46.83
C TYR A 317 39.32 6.84 -46.57
N ARG A 318 40.20 6.50 -47.50
CA ARG A 318 41.38 7.30 -47.81
C ARG A 318 41.36 7.55 -49.31
N ASN A 319 40.96 8.75 -49.70
CA ASN A 319 41.68 9.61 -50.65
C ASN A 319 40.77 10.77 -51.07
N VAL A 320 41.34 11.97 -50.94
CA VAL A 320 40.78 13.28 -51.24
C VAL A 320 40.96 13.57 -52.74
N VAL A 321 39.90 14.03 -53.42
CA VAL A 321 39.95 14.88 -54.63
C VAL A 321 38.70 15.80 -54.60
N PRO A 322 38.78 17.08 -55.01
CA PRO A 322 37.80 18.10 -54.64
C PRO A 322 36.55 18.11 -55.53
N VAL A 323 35.38 18.31 -54.93
CA VAL A 323 34.12 18.53 -55.63
C VAL A 323 33.90 20.02 -55.83
N ALA A 324 33.57 20.40 -57.07
CA ALA A 324 33.21 21.75 -57.48
C ALA A 324 31.98 22.27 -56.71
N GLN A 325 32.02 23.54 -56.32
CA GLN A 325 30.93 24.24 -55.62
C GLN A 325 29.72 24.40 -56.54
N ALA A 326 28.55 23.96 -56.07
CA ALA A 326 27.24 24.37 -56.58
C ALA A 326 26.75 25.60 -55.78
N PRO A 327 25.89 26.46 -56.35
CA PRO A 327 25.57 27.78 -55.79
C PRO A 327 24.76 27.70 -54.49
N VAL A 328 24.99 28.65 -53.61
CA VAL A 328 24.21 28.86 -52.38
C VAL A 328 22.95 29.65 -52.73
N ASP A 329 21.78 29.01 -52.67
CA ASP A 329 20.50 29.71 -52.66
C ASP A 329 20.28 30.34 -51.27
N ILE A 330 20.39 31.66 -51.22
CA ILE A 330 20.10 32.50 -50.05
C ILE A 330 18.60 32.81 -50.07
N TYR A 331 17.82 32.15 -49.21
CA TYR A 331 16.47 32.60 -48.90
C TYR A 331 16.50 33.68 -47.79
N PRO A 332 15.92 34.87 -48.01
CA PRO A 332 15.75 35.86 -46.94
C PRO A 332 14.57 35.52 -46.00
N PRO A 333 14.61 35.94 -44.73
CA PRO A 333 13.53 35.68 -43.77
C PRO A 333 12.30 36.56 -44.05
N PRO A 334 11.07 36.08 -43.74
CA PRO A 334 9.85 36.87 -43.95
C PRO A 334 9.68 37.98 -42.90
N ASN A 335 9.38 39.18 -43.39
CA ASN A 335 9.00 40.39 -42.66
C ASN A 335 7.80 40.15 -41.72
N ARG A 336 7.91 40.56 -40.45
CA ARG A 336 6.76 40.82 -39.56
C ARG A 336 6.47 42.33 -39.52
N PRO A 337 5.20 42.77 -39.59
CA PRO A 337 4.84 44.16 -39.33
C PRO A 337 4.82 44.48 -37.82
N PRO A 338 5.03 45.76 -37.42
CA PRO A 338 5.22 46.17 -36.03
C PRO A 338 3.90 46.38 -35.26
N TYR A 339 3.97 46.18 -33.94
CA TYR A 339 2.92 46.54 -32.97
C TYR A 339 2.66 48.06 -32.94
N PRO A 340 1.42 48.49 -32.66
CA PRO A 340 1.17 49.80 -32.05
C PRO A 340 1.27 49.68 -30.52
N LEU A 341 2.10 50.55 -29.93
CA LEU A 341 2.05 50.91 -28.51
C LEU A 341 0.81 51.78 -28.28
N ASP A 342 0.04 51.50 -27.23
CA ASP A 342 -0.68 52.57 -26.55
C ASP A 342 -0.75 52.34 -25.03
N ASP A 343 -0.45 53.42 -24.33
CA ASP A 343 -0.48 53.62 -22.90
C ASP A 343 -1.93 53.65 -22.40
N SER A 344 -2.24 52.97 -21.29
CA SER A 344 -3.05 53.55 -20.20
C SER A 344 -3.45 52.52 -19.13
N HIS A 345 -2.99 52.82 -17.91
CA HIS A 345 -3.76 52.77 -16.66
C HIS A 345 -4.60 51.53 -16.33
N PHE A 346 -4.07 50.73 -15.41
CA PHE A 346 -4.88 49.90 -14.50
C PHE A 346 -5.80 50.77 -13.63
N PRO A 347 -7.04 50.32 -13.41
CA PRO A 347 -7.54 50.31 -12.04
C PRO A 347 -8.17 48.97 -11.65
N SER A 348 -7.88 48.55 -10.41
CA SER A 348 -8.55 47.48 -9.68
C SER A 348 -10.06 47.75 -9.52
N PRO A 349 -10.92 46.73 -9.39
CA PRO A 349 -12.27 46.94 -8.88
C PRO A 349 -12.38 46.49 -7.41
N HIS A 350 -12.45 47.47 -6.51
CA HIS A 350 -13.21 47.33 -5.27
C HIS A 350 -14.58 47.99 -5.45
N ARG A 351 -15.61 47.21 -5.07
CA ARG A 351 -16.90 47.59 -4.49
C ARG A 351 -18.05 48.10 -5.39
N SER A 352 -19.17 47.37 -5.24
CA SER A 352 -20.58 47.79 -5.15
C SER A 352 -21.20 48.58 -6.31
N HIS A 353 -22.26 48.03 -6.92
CA HIS A 353 -23.65 48.49 -6.73
C HIS A 353 -24.66 47.81 -7.69
N VAL A 354 -25.79 47.41 -7.10
CA VAL A 354 -27.18 47.57 -7.60
C VAL A 354 -27.65 46.66 -8.75
N MET A 355 -28.66 45.85 -8.41
CA MET A 355 -29.53 45.12 -9.34
C MET A 355 -30.44 46.07 -10.13
N PRO A 356 -30.70 45.80 -11.42
CA PRO A 356 -31.89 46.28 -12.12
C PRO A 356 -33.06 45.27 -12.01
N PRO A 357 -34.34 45.71 -12.11
CA PRO A 357 -35.51 44.88 -11.86
C PRO A 357 -35.93 44.01 -13.06
N MET A 358 -36.67 42.94 -12.72
CA MET A 358 -37.26 41.89 -13.57
C MET A 358 -38.10 42.37 -14.76
N PRO A 359 -38.29 41.49 -15.76
CA PRO A 359 -39.56 41.34 -16.45
C PRO A 359 -40.28 40.04 -16.06
N THR A 360 -41.52 40.22 -15.62
CA THR A 360 -42.58 39.25 -15.35
C THR A 360 -42.85 38.34 -16.55
N VAL A 361 -42.90 37.01 -16.34
CA VAL A 361 -43.48 36.07 -17.31
C VAL A 361 -44.61 35.30 -16.65
N HIS A 362 -45.75 35.32 -17.35
CA HIS A 362 -47.04 34.76 -16.97
C HIS A 362 -47.02 33.22 -16.88
N LEU A 363 -47.55 32.70 -15.77
CA LEU A 363 -48.01 31.32 -15.63
C LEU A 363 -49.40 31.16 -16.28
N PRO A 364 -49.66 30.06 -17.02
CA PRO A 364 -51.01 29.55 -17.17
C PRO A 364 -51.34 28.58 -16.03
N VAL A 365 -52.45 28.88 -15.36
CA VAL A 365 -53.15 28.05 -14.38
C VAL A 365 -53.81 26.87 -15.09
N SER A 366 -53.65 25.65 -14.56
CA SER A 366 -54.63 24.59 -14.76
C SER A 366 -54.74 23.75 -13.48
N TYR A 367 -55.91 23.85 -12.85
CA TYR A 367 -56.37 23.03 -11.74
C TYR A 367 -56.57 21.57 -12.16
N SER A 368 -56.08 20.62 -11.37
CA SER A 368 -56.76 19.34 -11.18
C SER A 368 -56.35 18.72 -9.84
N ALA A 369 -57.34 18.11 -9.20
CA ALA A 369 -57.42 17.90 -7.76
C ALA A 369 -56.68 16.65 -7.26
N LEU A 370 -56.15 16.76 -6.03
CA LEU A 370 -55.75 15.66 -5.16
C LEU A 370 -56.93 14.74 -4.82
N PRO A 371 -56.66 13.46 -4.57
CA PRO A 371 -57.30 12.74 -3.48
C PRO A 371 -56.31 12.34 -2.38
N SER A 372 -56.73 12.59 -1.14
CA SER A 372 -56.04 12.41 0.13
C SER A 372 -55.59 10.98 0.43
N ALA A 373 -54.47 10.85 1.15
CA ALA A 373 -53.95 9.60 1.71
C ALA A 373 -54.83 9.08 2.88
N PRO A 374 -54.96 7.75 3.05
CA PRO A 374 -55.59 7.14 4.22
C PRO A 374 -54.61 7.04 5.42
N PRO A 375 -55.10 7.03 6.67
CA PRO A 375 -54.27 6.99 7.89
C PRO A 375 -53.70 5.59 8.15
N PRO A 376 -52.56 5.46 8.86
CA PRO A 376 -51.98 4.16 9.19
C PRO A 376 -52.76 3.46 10.30
N MET A 377 -53.00 2.16 10.09
CA MET A 377 -53.60 1.24 11.07
C MET A 377 -52.64 0.94 12.23
N SER A 378 -53.23 0.83 13.43
CA SER A 378 -52.62 0.37 14.66
C SER A 378 -52.64 -1.16 14.78
N SER A 379 -51.56 -1.75 15.33
CA SER A 379 -51.55 -2.96 16.17
C SER A 379 -50.11 -3.26 16.66
N PRO A 380 -49.87 -4.19 17.62
CA PRO A 380 -50.05 -3.95 19.04
C PRO A 380 -48.78 -4.16 19.88
N ARG A 381 -48.85 -3.65 21.12
CA ARG A 381 -47.91 -3.88 22.23
C ARG A 381 -47.51 -5.36 22.41
N ARG A 382 -46.22 -5.59 22.66
CA ARG A 382 -45.74 -6.69 23.52
C ARG A 382 -44.70 -6.14 24.50
N ASN A 383 -44.92 -6.43 25.78
CA ASN A 383 -44.15 -5.99 26.94
C ASN A 383 -43.52 -7.27 27.61
N PRO A 384 -42.79 -7.20 28.74
CA PRO A 384 -41.33 -7.15 28.85
C PRO A 384 -40.72 -8.35 29.62
N ARG A 385 -39.39 -8.57 29.54
CA ARG A 385 -38.53 -9.37 30.45
C ARG A 385 -37.08 -8.89 30.27
N ASN A 386 -36.19 -8.73 31.24
CA ASN A 386 -36.17 -8.97 32.67
C ASN A 386 -35.10 -8.04 33.28
N SER A 387 -35.35 -7.56 34.49
CA SER A 387 -34.43 -6.85 35.37
C SER A 387 -33.72 -7.82 36.34
N ALA A 388 -32.39 -7.70 36.42
CA ALA A 388 -31.45 -7.88 37.55
C ALA A 388 -31.47 -9.21 38.38
N PRO A 389 -30.38 -9.57 39.12
CA PRO A 389 -29.92 -8.78 40.27
C PRO A 389 -28.40 -8.58 40.41
N LEU A 390 -28.10 -7.53 41.17
CA LEU A 390 -26.84 -7.19 41.82
C LEU A 390 -26.41 -8.28 42.81
N ALA A 391 -25.09 -8.47 42.94
CA ALA A 391 -24.46 -9.06 44.11
C ALA A 391 -23.59 -7.99 44.76
N GLU A 392 -23.84 -7.77 46.05
CA GLU A 392 -23.07 -6.98 47.00
C GLU A 392 -21.73 -7.67 47.28
N GLU A 393 -20.66 -6.90 47.49
CA GLU A 393 -19.58 -7.31 48.39
C GLU A 393 -18.77 -6.08 48.88
N ASP A 394 -18.86 -5.91 50.20
CA ASP A 394 -17.97 -5.36 51.22
C ASP A 394 -17.02 -4.16 50.99
N ASP A 395 -17.22 -3.18 51.87
CA ASP A 395 -16.30 -2.15 52.31
C ASP A 395 -15.02 -2.74 52.92
N ALA A 396 -13.86 -2.31 52.42
CA ALA A 396 -12.61 -2.33 53.19
C ALA A 396 -11.78 -1.06 52.91
N LEU A 397 -11.67 -0.27 53.97
CA LEU A 397 -10.95 1.00 54.13
C LEU A 397 -9.46 0.91 53.78
N LEU A 398 -8.94 1.83 52.96
CA LEU A 398 -7.55 2.31 53.01
C LEU A 398 -7.47 3.82 52.64
N PRO A 399 -6.47 4.55 53.17
CA PRO A 399 -6.56 6.00 53.42
C PRO A 399 -6.19 6.90 52.24
N GLN A 400 -6.75 8.11 52.27
CA GLN A 400 -6.43 9.25 51.41
C GLN A 400 -4.98 9.71 51.66
N ASP A 401 -4.22 9.94 50.58
CA ASP A 401 -3.07 10.83 50.59
C ASP A 401 -2.92 11.56 49.25
N GLY A 402 -2.64 12.86 49.34
CA GLY A 402 -2.01 13.74 48.34
C GLY A 402 -2.59 13.84 46.91
N THR A 403 -3.37 14.88 46.66
CA THR A 403 -3.53 15.48 45.33
C THR A 403 -2.21 16.12 44.84
N GLU A 404 -1.58 15.54 43.82
CA GLU A 404 -0.72 16.27 42.87
C GLU A 404 -1.25 16.05 41.45
N GLU A 405 -1.56 17.15 40.78
CA GLU A 405 -2.00 17.22 39.39
C GLU A 405 -0.81 16.84 38.48
N PRO A 406 -0.93 15.88 37.55
CA PRO A 406 0.18 15.51 36.69
C PRO A 406 0.43 16.63 35.68
N THR A 407 1.64 17.19 35.70
CA THR A 407 2.11 18.11 34.65
C THR A 407 2.12 17.39 33.30
N PRO A 408 1.74 18.07 32.20
CA PRO A 408 1.74 17.46 30.88
C PRO A 408 3.18 17.08 30.46
N PRO A 409 3.35 16.00 29.69
CA PRO A 409 4.66 15.61 29.19
C PRO A 409 5.24 16.70 28.27
N PRO A 410 6.57 16.90 28.26
CA PRO A 410 7.21 17.92 27.46
C PRO A 410 6.97 17.70 25.98
N THR A 411 6.88 18.79 25.25
CA THR A 411 6.71 18.77 23.79
C THR A 411 8.00 18.32 23.10
N TYR A 412 7.87 17.80 21.87
CA TYR A 412 8.99 17.26 21.08
C TYR A 412 10.15 18.27 20.92
N ASP A 413 9.83 19.57 20.84
CA ASP A 413 10.82 20.64 20.71
C ASP A 413 11.58 20.94 22.01
N GLU A 414 11.01 20.64 23.18
CA GLU A 414 11.65 20.82 24.49
C GLU A 414 12.62 19.68 24.83
N ALA A 415 12.43 18.50 24.24
CA ALA A 415 13.32 17.35 24.43
C ALA A 415 14.64 17.45 23.65
N ILE A 416 14.70 18.30 22.61
CA ILE A 416 15.84 18.38 21.68
C ILE A 416 16.90 19.41 22.13
N PHE A 417 16.56 20.35 23.02
CA PHE A 417 17.46 21.45 23.42
C PHE A 417 18.12 21.30 24.80
N ASN A 418 17.83 20.27 25.58
CA ASN A 418 18.30 20.18 26.96
C ASN A 418 19.57 19.33 27.19
N ASP A 419 20.21 18.82 26.12
CA ASP A 419 21.38 17.93 26.24
C ASP A 419 22.74 18.62 25.96
N SER A 420 22.78 19.95 26.05
CA SER A 420 24.02 20.72 25.82
C SER A 420 24.30 21.76 26.91
N SER A 421 24.34 21.36 28.19
CA SER A 421 25.12 22.07 29.21
C SER A 421 25.17 21.34 30.55
N ALA A 422 26.11 20.40 30.73
CA ALA A 422 26.58 20.02 32.08
C ALA A 422 27.95 19.30 32.05
N THR A 423 29.01 20.03 31.72
CA THR A 423 30.39 19.69 32.15
C THR A 423 31.04 20.95 32.72
N ARG A 424 31.11 21.06 34.07
CA ARG A 424 32.31 21.57 34.79
C ARG A 424 32.18 21.57 36.32
N ASN A 425 33.25 21.06 36.95
CA ASN A 425 33.72 21.22 38.34
C ASN A 425 32.90 20.44 39.39
N LYS A 426 33.46 19.50 40.18
CA LYS A 426 34.80 19.31 40.74
C LYS A 426 35.19 17.83 40.75
#